data_AF-A0AAD8XWA8-F1
#
_entry.id   AF-A0AAD8XWA8-F1
#
_cell.length_a   1.000
_cell.length_b   1.000
_cell.length_c   1.000
_cell.angle_alpha   90.00
_cell.angle_beta   90.00
_cell.angle_gamma   90.00
#
_symmetry.space_group_name_H-M   'P 1'
#
loop_
_entity.id
_entity.type
_entity.pdbx_description
1 polymer ?
#
loop_
_entity_poly.entity_id
_entity_poly.type
_entity_poly.pdbx_seq_one_letter_code
_entity_poly.pdbx_strand_id
1 'polypeptide(L)'
;MACKNLEIDFIVQDDNPEMASVEGDIVANLEKIGIQVNTKFLNNTEYRDAEVNGDYHLLFTRTWGAPYDPHSYMASWAVPSHVEYSAIGNLQPPLTRESLVERIQKVQTELDETKIASEWRSIMEDVHAQSLFLPLWGTRIPYVLNRRLIGFAPASQAYSIPVQSIQVASGSKSVTIAPGVGALFSSTGPINPHQYSPNALWAQDWIYEGLVSYGQDGEIVPALATSWEVNPSTDGGQIATFQLRENVLFHDGTPFNCSAAVLNLDHVLSDVVKQRHQWFGAGKHLKSWTCNGESELVLETSSPFYPLLQELTYIRPLRFASPSAFAEGLDSDPDLHNSCESGDFGSKWDRLEDDVKHGTFSPIGTGAFKFVSRNVAEDGSDDEVVFAGNEQYWGQNRALKR
;
A
#
# COMPACT_ATOMS: atom_id res chain seq x y z
N MET A 1 32.98 35.25 17.66
CA MET A 1 32.59 34.27 16.62
C MET A 1 32.03 35.07 15.46
N ALA A 2 32.54 34.87 14.24
CA ALA A 2 31.90 35.43 13.06
C ALA A 2 30.57 34.67 12.86
N CYS A 3 29.46 35.39 12.66
CA CYS A 3 28.23 34.76 12.16
C CYS A 3 28.58 34.12 10.81
N LYS A 4 28.53 32.79 10.75
CA LYS A 4 28.54 32.10 9.46
C LYS A 4 27.19 32.34 8.80
N ASN A 5 27.20 32.70 7.53
CA ASN A 5 25.99 32.60 6.72
C ASN A 5 25.60 31.12 6.71
N LEU A 6 24.34 30.84 7.04
CA LEU A 6 23.80 29.49 6.96
C LEU A 6 23.36 29.26 5.52
N GLU A 7 23.92 28.26 4.87
CA GLU A 7 23.56 27.83 3.52
C GLU A 7 22.92 26.44 3.61
N ILE A 8 21.83 26.23 2.89
CA ILE A 8 21.08 24.96 2.83
C ILE A 8 20.97 24.55 1.35
N ASP A 9 21.44 23.36 1.03
CA ASP A 9 21.20 22.75 -0.28
C ASP A 9 19.84 22.04 -0.27
N PHE A 10 18.94 22.47 -1.16
CA PHE A 10 17.59 21.92 -1.27
C PHE A 10 17.42 21.22 -2.60
N ILE A 11 17.19 19.91 -2.61
CA ILE A 11 16.88 19.18 -3.85
C ILE A 11 15.37 19.13 -4.08
N VAL A 12 14.94 19.35 -5.32
CA VAL A 12 13.53 19.32 -5.75
C VAL A 12 13.42 18.58 -7.07
N GLN A 13 12.41 17.73 -7.22
CA GLN A 13 12.16 17.04 -8.49
C GLN A 13 11.59 18.01 -9.52
N ASP A 14 12.22 18.11 -10.70
CA ASP A 14 11.95 19.13 -11.71
C ASP A 14 10.59 18.99 -12.42
N ASP A 15 10.05 17.77 -12.46
CA ASP A 15 8.75 17.43 -13.05
C ASP A 15 7.58 17.52 -12.05
N ASN A 16 7.82 18.01 -10.82
CA ASN A 16 6.80 18.11 -9.78
C ASN A 16 6.39 19.58 -9.50
N PRO A 17 5.32 20.09 -10.16
CA PRO A 17 4.90 21.48 -10.01
C PRO A 17 4.41 21.82 -8.60
N GLU A 18 3.91 20.84 -7.83
CA GLU A 18 3.51 21.07 -6.43
C GLU A 18 4.74 21.37 -5.57
N MET A 19 5.80 20.56 -5.69
CA MET A 19 7.05 20.78 -4.96
C MET A 19 7.71 22.10 -5.34
N ALA A 20 7.75 22.42 -6.65
CA ALA A 20 8.32 23.69 -7.13
C ALA A 20 7.56 24.91 -6.57
N SER A 21 6.22 24.84 -6.46
CA SER A 21 5.44 25.92 -5.86
C SER A 21 5.74 26.10 -4.37
N VAL A 22 5.88 25.01 -3.62
CA VAL A 22 6.13 25.06 -2.17
C VAL A 22 7.57 25.46 -1.87
N GLU A 23 8.53 25.07 -2.72
CA GLU A 23 9.92 25.45 -2.59
C GLU A 23 10.10 26.98 -2.60
N GLY A 24 9.44 27.69 -3.52
CA GLY A 24 9.57 29.14 -3.62
C GLY A 24 9.15 29.87 -2.33
N ASP A 25 8.10 29.37 -1.67
CA ASP A 25 7.66 29.88 -0.36
C ASP A 25 8.67 29.57 0.75
N ILE A 26 9.28 28.38 0.74
CA ILE A 26 10.32 27.98 1.69
C ILE A 26 11.55 28.88 1.55
N VAL A 27 12.07 29.05 0.33
CA VAL A 27 13.23 29.91 0.05
C VAL A 27 12.96 31.34 0.51
N ALA A 28 11.85 31.93 0.11
CA ALA A 28 11.50 33.30 0.47
C ALA A 28 11.35 33.50 1.99
N ASN A 29 10.95 32.47 2.74
CA ASN A 29 10.84 32.55 4.20
C ASN A 29 12.19 32.35 4.91
N LEU A 30 13.04 31.45 4.42
CA LEU A 30 14.38 31.23 4.97
C LEU A 30 15.31 32.43 4.72
N GLU A 31 15.20 33.08 3.56
CA GLU A 31 15.94 34.31 3.25
C GLU A 31 15.63 35.45 4.23
N LYS A 32 14.38 35.59 4.68
CA LYS A 32 13.96 36.63 5.65
C LYS A 32 14.69 36.52 6.99
N ILE A 33 15.17 35.32 7.34
CA ILE A 33 15.93 35.06 8.56
C ILE A 33 17.45 34.89 8.29
N GLY A 34 17.90 35.25 7.09
CA GLY A 34 19.33 35.26 6.73
C GLY A 34 19.90 33.88 6.37
N ILE A 35 19.05 32.91 6.03
CA ILE A 35 19.47 31.60 5.54
C ILE A 35 19.42 31.62 4.01
N GLN A 36 20.56 31.34 3.38
CA GLN A 36 20.63 31.19 1.93
C GLN A 36 20.24 29.76 1.56
N VAL A 37 19.40 29.61 0.54
CA VAL A 37 18.97 28.31 0.02
C VAL A 37 19.50 28.13 -1.39
N ASN A 38 20.23 27.04 -1.61
CA ASN A 38 20.77 26.65 -2.91
C ASN A 38 19.90 25.52 -3.46
N THR A 39 18.80 25.88 -4.15
CA THR A 39 17.89 24.88 -4.73
C THR A 39 18.47 24.25 -6.00
N LYS A 40 18.44 22.92 -6.07
CA LYS A 40 18.76 22.12 -7.26
C LYS A 40 17.49 21.42 -7.74
N PHE A 41 17.00 21.82 -8.91
CA PHE A 41 15.95 21.08 -9.61
C PHE A 41 16.61 19.92 -10.36
N LEU A 42 16.26 18.71 -9.97
CA LEU A 42 16.86 17.45 -10.44
C LEU A 42 15.82 16.63 -11.18
N ASN A 43 16.23 15.95 -12.25
CA ASN A 43 15.36 14.95 -12.87
C ASN A 43 15.19 13.73 -11.94
N ASN A 44 14.23 12.85 -12.22
CA ASN A 44 13.93 11.71 -11.35
C ASN A 44 15.15 10.83 -11.05
N THR A 45 16.05 10.58 -12.01
CA THR A 45 17.26 9.76 -11.74
C THR A 45 18.22 10.48 -10.80
N GLU A 46 18.55 11.74 -11.10
CA GLU A 46 19.44 12.55 -10.27
C GLU A 46 18.90 12.77 -8.86
N TYR A 47 17.58 12.98 -8.73
CA TYR A 47 16.90 13.12 -7.45
C TYR A 47 17.02 11.85 -6.61
N ARG A 48 16.78 10.68 -7.20
CA ARG A 48 16.93 9.39 -6.51
C ARG A 48 18.37 9.11 -6.09
N ASP A 49 19.33 9.41 -6.95
CA ASP A 49 20.75 9.27 -6.60
C ASP A 49 21.12 10.17 -5.41
N ALA A 50 20.65 11.41 -5.39
CA ALA A 50 20.88 12.34 -4.28
C ALA A 50 20.18 11.88 -2.98
N GLU A 51 18.95 11.36 -3.07
CA GLU A 51 18.23 10.77 -1.93
C GLU A 51 19.03 9.63 -1.30
N VAL A 52 19.49 8.67 -2.10
CA VAL A 52 20.21 7.48 -1.61
C VAL A 52 21.57 7.86 -1.01
N ASN A 53 22.29 8.79 -1.65
CA ASN A 53 23.62 9.20 -1.18
C ASN A 53 23.58 10.19 0.00
N GLY A 54 22.43 10.81 0.28
CA GLY A 54 22.34 11.84 1.31
C GLY A 54 22.91 13.19 0.86
N ASP A 55 22.94 13.46 -0.45
CA ASP A 55 23.56 14.66 -1.05
C ASP A 55 22.61 15.88 -1.02
N TYR A 56 22.07 16.19 0.16
CA TYR A 56 21.12 17.27 0.39
C TYR A 56 21.14 17.73 1.86
N HIS A 57 20.66 18.96 2.11
CA HIS A 57 20.30 19.42 3.44
C HIS A 57 18.78 19.41 3.66
N LEU A 58 18.01 19.63 2.59
CA LEU A 58 16.56 19.61 2.59
C LEU A 58 16.05 18.91 1.32
N LEU A 59 14.94 18.20 1.45
CA LEU A 59 14.17 17.63 0.33
C LEU A 59 12.70 17.48 0.73
N PHE A 60 11.84 17.18 -0.24
CA PHE A 60 10.46 16.80 0.02
C PHE A 60 10.33 15.28 0.16
N THR A 61 9.79 14.82 1.30
CA THR A 61 9.30 13.46 1.46
C THR A 61 7.81 13.48 1.82
N ARG A 62 7.11 12.37 1.57
CA ARG A 62 5.69 12.18 1.92
C ARG A 62 5.57 10.92 2.76
N THR A 63 4.72 10.97 3.78
CA THR A 63 4.32 9.75 4.48
C THR A 63 3.50 8.85 3.56
N TRP A 64 3.53 7.54 3.80
CA TRP A 64 2.68 6.57 3.11
C TRP A 64 2.08 5.59 4.12
N GLY A 65 1.09 4.83 3.66
CA GLY A 65 0.26 4.00 4.52
C GLY A 65 -0.95 4.77 5.05
N ALA A 66 -1.59 4.23 6.08
CA ALA A 66 -2.72 4.90 6.71
C ALA A 66 -2.27 6.13 7.52
N PRO A 67 -3.04 7.23 7.55
CA PRO A 67 -2.61 8.49 8.17
C PRO A 67 -2.22 8.43 9.66
N TYR A 68 -2.65 7.40 10.38
CA TYR A 68 -2.47 7.25 11.83
C TYR A 68 -1.48 6.16 12.22
N ASP A 69 -0.87 5.51 11.23
CA ASP A 69 -0.06 4.32 11.46
C ASP A 69 1.46 4.62 11.42
N PRO A 70 2.16 4.62 12.57
CA PRO A 70 3.61 4.79 12.59
C PRO A 70 4.36 3.58 12.01
N HIS A 71 3.76 2.38 12.00
CA HIS A 71 4.41 1.16 11.53
C HIS A 71 4.77 1.25 10.05
N SER A 72 3.77 1.45 9.18
CA SER A 72 3.96 1.45 7.72
C SER A 72 5.07 2.40 7.28
N TYR A 73 5.11 3.59 7.89
CA TYR A 73 6.05 4.62 7.51
C TYR A 73 7.42 4.41 8.16
N MET A 74 7.49 4.27 9.48
CA MET A 74 8.79 4.24 10.18
C MET A 74 9.53 2.91 9.99
N ALA A 75 8.84 1.78 9.81
CA ALA A 75 9.50 0.50 9.53
C ALA A 75 10.36 0.54 8.25
N SER A 76 9.96 1.37 7.29
CA SER A 76 10.71 1.54 6.04
C SER A 76 12.03 2.27 6.17
N TRP A 77 12.23 3.04 7.26
CA TRP A 77 13.46 3.81 7.48
C TRP A 77 14.67 2.91 7.74
N ALA A 78 14.44 1.63 7.99
CA ALA A 78 15.47 0.59 8.10
C ALA A 78 15.93 0.05 6.73
N VAL A 79 15.34 0.51 5.62
CA VAL A 79 15.59 -0.02 4.28
C VAL A 79 16.44 0.98 3.47
N PRO A 80 17.65 0.61 3.01
CA PRO A 80 18.58 1.55 2.35
C PRO A 80 18.07 2.28 1.11
N SER A 81 17.05 1.73 0.43
CA SER A 81 16.44 2.36 -0.74
C SER A 81 15.44 3.47 -0.41
N HIS A 82 15.09 3.67 0.87
CA HIS A 82 14.19 4.73 1.31
C HIS A 82 14.98 5.96 1.74
N VAL A 83 14.49 7.14 1.38
CA VAL A 83 15.16 8.43 1.64
C VAL A 83 15.42 8.67 3.14
N GLU A 84 14.51 8.21 4.00
CA GLU A 84 14.67 8.36 5.45
C GLU A 84 15.87 7.59 5.98
N TYR A 85 16.27 6.49 5.34
CA TYR A 85 17.48 5.75 5.71
C TYR A 85 18.72 6.63 5.61
N SER A 86 18.89 7.39 4.51
CA SER A 86 20.02 8.32 4.36
C SER A 86 19.89 9.50 5.33
N ALA A 87 18.68 10.05 5.50
CA ALA A 87 18.40 11.18 6.39
C ALA A 87 18.80 10.93 7.84
N ILE A 88 18.58 9.72 8.36
CA ILE A 88 18.95 9.37 9.75
C ILE A 88 20.44 9.04 9.92
N GLY A 89 21.23 9.06 8.85
CA GLY A 89 22.63 8.59 8.86
C GLY A 89 23.60 9.43 9.66
N ASN A 90 23.32 10.72 9.82
CA ASN A 90 24.19 11.65 10.53
C ASN A 90 23.73 11.91 11.97
N LEU A 91 22.66 11.23 12.41
CA LEU A 91 22.16 11.37 13.77
C LEU A 91 23.24 11.02 14.80
N GLN A 92 23.32 11.83 15.85
CA GLN A 92 24.31 11.70 16.93
C GLN A 92 23.63 11.25 18.23
N PRO A 93 24.39 10.66 19.18
CA PRO A 93 23.85 10.29 20.49
C PRO A 93 23.05 11.44 21.14
N PRO A 94 21.90 11.14 21.78
CA PRO A 94 21.49 9.81 22.22
C PRO A 94 20.72 8.96 21.18
N LEU A 95 20.34 9.52 20.03
CA LEU A 95 19.60 8.79 18.98
C LEU A 95 20.51 8.61 17.77
N THR A 96 21.17 7.46 17.60
CA THR A 96 21.88 7.13 16.35
C THR A 96 20.98 6.35 15.40
N ARG A 97 21.34 6.25 14.11
CA ARG A 97 20.65 5.37 13.14
C ARG A 97 20.49 3.96 13.70
N GLU A 98 21.56 3.39 14.23
CA GLU A 98 21.58 2.02 14.75
C GLU A 98 20.57 1.87 15.88
N SER A 99 20.59 2.80 16.85
CA SER A 99 19.65 2.76 17.98
C SER A 99 18.20 2.96 17.54
N LEU A 100 17.94 3.82 16.55
CA LEU A 100 16.60 4.08 16.04
C LEU A 100 16.05 2.86 15.29
N VAL A 101 16.85 2.26 14.40
CA VAL A 101 16.49 1.05 13.67
C VAL A 101 16.29 -0.14 14.61
N GLU A 102 17.14 -0.32 15.61
CA GLU A 102 16.97 -1.36 16.62
C GLU A 102 15.64 -1.21 17.38
N ARG A 103 15.29 0.02 17.77
CA ARG A 103 14.00 0.30 18.43
C ARG A 103 12.82 0.00 17.51
N ILE A 104 12.86 0.44 16.26
CA ILE A 104 11.82 0.15 15.25
C ILE A 104 11.64 -1.36 15.05
N GLN A 105 12.73 -2.12 14.98
CA GLN A 105 12.70 -3.58 14.86
C GLN A 105 12.15 -4.26 16.12
N LYS A 106 12.53 -3.76 17.30
CA LYS A 106 12.07 -4.29 18.58
C LYS A 106 10.58 -4.07 18.81
N VAL A 107 10.02 -2.92 18.41
CA VAL A 107 8.57 -2.67 18.52
C VAL A 107 7.78 -3.71 17.73
N GLN A 108 8.27 -4.11 16.56
CA GLN A 108 7.59 -5.10 15.71
C GLN A 108 7.38 -6.46 16.38
N THR A 109 8.21 -6.82 17.37
CA THR A 109 8.12 -8.10 18.09
C THR A 109 7.50 -7.99 19.49
N GLU A 110 7.08 -6.80 19.91
CA GLU A 110 6.29 -6.61 21.13
C GLU A 110 4.83 -7.00 20.88
N LEU A 111 4.12 -7.51 21.88
CA LEU A 111 2.68 -7.87 21.76
C LEU A 111 1.79 -7.13 22.77
N ASP A 112 2.38 -6.43 23.74
CA ASP A 112 1.65 -5.56 24.66
C ASP A 112 1.34 -4.21 23.98
N GLU A 113 0.07 -3.96 23.71
CA GLU A 113 -0.41 -2.73 23.04
C GLU A 113 0.02 -1.45 23.76
N THR A 114 0.11 -1.46 25.09
CA THR A 114 0.53 -0.29 25.87
C THR A 114 2.01 -0.01 25.67
N LYS A 115 2.85 -1.06 25.62
CA LYS A 115 4.28 -0.92 25.32
C LYS A 115 4.52 -0.52 23.87
N ILE A 116 3.79 -1.10 22.92
CA ILE A 116 3.85 -0.71 21.50
C ILE A 116 3.56 0.78 21.35
N ALA A 117 2.43 1.24 21.91
CA ALA A 117 2.03 2.65 21.84
C ALA A 117 3.03 3.58 22.57
N SER A 118 3.58 3.14 23.71
CA SER A 118 4.58 3.91 24.44
C SER A 118 5.89 4.04 23.67
N GLU A 119 6.36 2.97 23.05
CA GLU A 119 7.62 2.97 22.32
C GLU A 119 7.49 3.77 21.03
N TRP A 120 6.41 3.61 20.25
CA TRP A 120 6.17 4.46 19.08
C TRP A 120 6.11 5.94 19.42
N ARG A 121 5.44 6.30 20.53
CA ARG A 121 5.43 7.68 21.02
C ARG A 121 6.84 8.18 21.30
N SER A 122 7.63 7.40 22.03
CA SER A 122 9.01 7.78 22.36
C SER A 122 9.89 7.92 21.11
N ILE A 123 9.78 7.00 20.14
CA ILE A 123 10.49 7.08 18.85
C ILE A 123 10.12 8.38 18.13
N MET A 124 8.81 8.68 18.01
CA MET A 124 8.36 9.90 17.35
C MET A 124 8.78 11.18 18.08
N GLU A 125 8.77 11.20 19.41
CA GLU A 125 9.26 12.32 20.22
C GLU A 125 10.76 12.57 20.01
N ASP A 126 11.57 11.50 19.99
CA ASP A 126 13.01 11.62 19.75
C ASP A 126 13.31 12.09 18.32
N VAL A 127 12.63 11.53 17.31
CA VAL A 127 12.73 11.95 15.91
C VAL A 127 12.35 13.43 15.76
N HIS A 128 11.27 13.86 16.42
CA HIS A 128 10.84 15.26 16.41
C HIS A 128 11.89 16.17 17.07
N ALA A 129 12.49 15.74 18.19
CA ALA A 129 13.55 16.49 18.87
C ALA A 129 14.80 16.66 18.00
N GLN A 130 15.07 15.73 17.07
CA GLN A 130 16.17 15.86 16.09
C GLN A 130 15.84 16.80 14.93
N SER A 131 14.61 17.30 14.82
CA SER A 131 14.15 18.14 13.69
C SER A 131 14.35 17.49 12.32
N LEU A 132 14.29 16.15 12.25
CA LEU A 132 14.40 15.39 11.00
C LEU A 132 13.28 15.72 10.01
N PHE A 133 12.09 16.04 10.52
CA PHE A 133 10.91 16.38 9.73
C PHE A 133 10.45 17.78 10.07
N LEU A 134 10.25 18.59 9.04
CA LEU A 134 9.66 19.90 9.13
C LEU A 134 8.26 19.83 8.48
N PRO A 135 7.16 19.79 9.26
CA PRO A 135 5.80 19.71 8.72
C PRO A 135 5.35 21.07 8.17
N LEU A 136 6.04 21.55 7.13
CA LEU A 136 5.83 22.88 6.54
C LEU A 136 4.64 22.88 5.56
N TRP A 137 4.31 21.73 4.99
CA TRP A 137 3.28 21.57 3.99
C TRP A 137 2.65 20.17 4.06
N GLY A 138 1.44 20.04 3.54
CA GLY A 138 0.75 18.77 3.43
C GLY A 138 -0.36 18.81 2.38
N THR A 139 -0.68 17.65 1.81
CA THR A 139 -1.75 17.51 0.83
C THR A 139 -3.07 17.27 1.54
N ARG A 140 -4.12 17.99 1.14
CA ARG A 140 -5.50 17.61 1.45
C ARG A 140 -6.09 16.97 0.20
N ILE A 141 -6.88 15.92 0.36
CA ILE A 141 -7.64 15.30 -0.73
C ILE A 141 -9.08 15.82 -0.62
N PRO A 142 -9.42 16.97 -1.25
CA PRO A 142 -10.77 17.48 -1.21
C PRO A 142 -11.69 16.61 -2.08
N TYR A 143 -12.85 16.25 -1.54
CA TYR A 143 -13.93 15.66 -2.32
C TYR A 143 -15.01 16.70 -2.57
N VAL A 144 -15.31 16.96 -3.84
CA VAL A 144 -16.41 17.85 -4.25
C VAL A 144 -17.52 17.00 -4.83
N LEU A 145 -18.62 16.88 -4.07
CA LEU A 145 -19.76 16.07 -4.48
C LEU A 145 -20.92 16.94 -4.94
N ASN A 146 -21.52 16.55 -6.06
CA ASN A 146 -22.80 17.10 -6.46
C ASN A 146 -23.87 16.66 -5.44
N ARG A 147 -24.75 17.58 -5.01
CA ARG A 147 -25.83 17.31 -4.03
C ARG A 147 -26.81 16.22 -4.46
N ARG A 148 -26.82 15.83 -5.74
CA ARG A 148 -27.59 14.68 -6.23
C ARG A 148 -27.02 13.33 -5.80
N LEU A 149 -25.79 13.29 -5.29
CA LEU A 149 -25.11 12.08 -4.85
C LEU A 149 -25.26 11.92 -3.34
N ILE A 150 -25.57 10.71 -2.90
CA ILE A 150 -25.66 10.32 -1.49
C ILE A 150 -24.83 9.05 -1.25
N GLY A 151 -24.63 8.69 0.02
CA GLY A 151 -23.93 7.45 0.40
C GLY A 151 -22.40 7.51 0.30
N PHE A 152 -21.83 8.64 -0.13
CA PHE A 152 -20.37 8.83 -0.09
C PHE A 152 -19.85 8.84 1.35
N ALA A 153 -18.82 8.03 1.59
CA ALA A 153 -18.01 8.06 2.79
C ALA A 153 -16.54 8.16 2.36
N PRO A 154 -15.73 9.06 2.95
CA PRO A 154 -14.29 9.09 2.69
C PRO A 154 -13.65 7.74 3.02
N ALA A 155 -12.65 7.34 2.23
CA ALA A 155 -11.87 6.16 2.52
C ALA A 155 -10.88 6.43 3.66
N SER A 156 -10.55 5.40 4.43
CA SER A 156 -9.54 5.49 5.50
C SER A 156 -8.11 5.56 4.95
N GLN A 157 -7.89 5.20 3.68
CA GLN A 157 -6.58 5.19 3.02
C GLN A 157 -6.57 6.13 1.80
N ALA A 158 -5.43 6.77 1.55
CA ALA A 158 -5.25 7.73 0.45
C ALA A 158 -5.32 7.10 -0.96
N TYR A 159 -5.14 5.77 -1.06
CA TYR A 159 -5.11 5.03 -2.32
C TYR A 159 -6.46 4.39 -2.68
N SER A 160 -7.43 4.42 -1.77
CA SER A 160 -8.77 3.90 -1.99
C SER A 160 -9.68 4.99 -2.54
N ILE A 161 -10.41 4.68 -3.61
CA ILE A 161 -11.36 5.59 -4.23
C ILE A 161 -12.79 5.10 -3.89
N PRO A 162 -13.47 5.70 -2.90
CA PRO A 162 -14.68 5.14 -2.29
C PRO A 162 -15.94 5.46 -3.10
N VAL A 163 -16.04 4.90 -4.31
CA VAL A 163 -17.16 5.14 -5.24
C VAL A 163 -18.23 4.05 -5.20
N GLN A 164 -17.95 2.93 -4.55
CA GLN A 164 -18.84 1.78 -4.42
C GLN A 164 -20.12 2.05 -3.62
N SER A 165 -20.12 3.07 -2.75
CA SER A 165 -21.28 3.45 -1.93
C SER A 165 -22.08 4.63 -2.50
N ILE A 166 -21.60 5.24 -3.59
CA ILE A 166 -22.23 6.41 -4.19
C ILE A 166 -23.54 6.01 -4.87
N GLN A 167 -24.61 6.72 -4.53
CA GLN A 167 -25.92 6.56 -5.17
C GLN A 167 -26.40 7.90 -5.74
N VAL A 168 -27.13 7.83 -6.86
CA VAL A 168 -27.78 8.99 -7.46
C VAL A 168 -29.18 9.15 -6.88
N ALA A 169 -29.37 10.13 -6.01
CA ALA A 169 -30.66 10.46 -5.39
C ALA A 169 -31.63 11.15 -6.36
N SER A 170 -31.13 11.91 -7.33
CA SER A 170 -31.96 12.59 -8.33
C SER A 170 -31.20 12.94 -9.62
N GLY A 171 -31.94 13.20 -10.71
CA GLY A 171 -31.37 13.66 -11.98
C GLY A 171 -30.68 12.57 -12.80
N SER A 172 -29.63 12.96 -13.54
CA SER A 172 -28.87 12.06 -14.42
C SER A 172 -28.22 10.91 -13.64
N LYS A 173 -28.28 9.68 -14.18
CA LYS A 173 -27.62 8.50 -13.60
C LYS A 173 -26.14 8.41 -13.94
N SER A 174 -25.67 9.16 -14.93
CA SER A 174 -24.25 9.24 -15.26
C SER A 174 -23.53 10.07 -14.19
N VAL A 175 -22.39 9.57 -13.71
CA VAL A 175 -21.53 10.24 -12.74
C VAL A 175 -20.14 10.31 -13.36
N THR A 176 -19.63 11.52 -13.52
CA THR A 176 -18.23 11.73 -13.92
C THR A 176 -17.41 11.92 -12.66
N ILE A 177 -16.39 11.09 -12.49
CA ILE A 177 -15.38 11.23 -11.45
C ILE A 177 -14.16 11.80 -12.15
N ALA A 178 -13.85 13.06 -11.86
CA ALA A 178 -12.63 13.69 -12.35
C ALA A 178 -11.61 13.70 -11.20
N PRO A 179 -10.42 13.09 -11.38
CA PRO A 179 -9.33 13.38 -10.48
C PRO A 179 -8.97 14.86 -10.62
N GLY A 180 -8.47 15.47 -9.56
CA GLY A 180 -7.93 16.83 -9.65
C GLY A 180 -6.63 16.85 -10.47
N VAL A 181 -5.64 17.59 -10.01
CA VAL A 181 -4.29 17.53 -10.58
C VAL A 181 -3.65 16.18 -10.20
N GLY A 182 -3.07 15.46 -11.18
CA GLY A 182 -2.35 14.21 -10.96
C GLY A 182 -2.65 13.11 -12.00
N ALA A 183 -1.89 12.02 -11.97
CA ALA A 183 -1.99 10.88 -12.88
C ALA A 183 -3.03 9.82 -12.44
N LEU A 184 -3.95 10.15 -11.52
CA LEU A 184 -5.00 9.20 -11.14
C LEU A 184 -5.87 8.90 -12.37
N PHE A 185 -6.24 7.63 -12.57
CA PHE A 185 -6.95 7.14 -13.75
C PHE A 185 -6.21 7.27 -15.09
N SER A 186 -4.90 7.55 -15.11
CA SER A 186 -4.12 7.55 -16.37
C SER A 186 -3.90 6.14 -16.92
N SER A 187 -3.78 5.15 -16.04
CA SER A 187 -3.78 3.73 -16.39
C SER A 187 -4.17 2.87 -15.18
N THR A 188 -4.72 1.68 -15.44
CA THR A 188 -4.95 0.64 -14.44
C THR A 188 -3.76 -0.32 -14.28
N GLY A 189 -2.90 -0.39 -15.29
CA GLY A 189 -2.03 -1.53 -15.48
C GLY A 189 -2.81 -2.84 -15.71
N PRO A 190 -2.16 -4.00 -15.55
CA PRO A 190 -2.78 -5.32 -15.70
C PRO A 190 -3.71 -5.71 -14.54
N ILE A 191 -3.68 -4.99 -13.43
CA ILE A 191 -4.49 -5.21 -12.23
C ILE A 191 -4.24 -6.60 -11.60
N ASN A 192 -3.00 -7.07 -11.59
CA ASN A 192 -2.61 -8.26 -10.84
C ASN A 192 -2.54 -7.93 -9.33
N PRO A 193 -3.22 -8.66 -8.43
CA PRO A 193 -3.27 -8.32 -6.99
C PRO A 193 -1.93 -8.51 -6.27
N HIS A 194 -1.06 -9.35 -6.82
CA HIS A 194 0.19 -9.78 -6.20
C HIS A 194 1.39 -9.01 -6.74
N GLN A 195 1.16 -7.97 -7.55
CA GLN A 195 2.21 -7.17 -8.19
C GLN A 195 2.14 -5.67 -7.89
N TYR A 196 3.22 -4.97 -8.25
CA TYR A 196 3.43 -3.53 -8.00
C TYR A 196 3.17 -2.68 -9.25
N SER A 197 4.08 -1.78 -9.61
CA SER A 197 4.04 -1.07 -10.89
C SER A 197 4.02 -2.09 -12.04
N PRO A 198 3.24 -1.86 -13.11
CA PRO A 198 2.39 -0.70 -13.40
C PRO A 198 0.95 -0.81 -12.86
N ASN A 199 0.65 -1.79 -11.99
CA ASN A 199 -0.69 -1.97 -11.41
C ASN A 199 -1.06 -0.79 -10.50
N ALA A 200 -2.20 -0.16 -10.81
CA ALA A 200 -2.71 0.95 -10.03
C ALA A 200 -3.43 0.45 -8.77
N LEU A 201 -3.04 0.99 -7.61
CA LEU A 201 -3.58 0.61 -6.30
C LEU A 201 -5.11 0.76 -6.24
N TRP A 202 -5.66 1.84 -6.78
CA TRP A 202 -7.11 2.08 -6.77
C TRP A 202 -7.89 1.01 -7.55
N ALA A 203 -7.31 0.50 -8.65
CA ALA A 203 -7.94 -0.54 -9.46
C ALA A 203 -7.86 -1.90 -8.77
N GLN A 204 -6.73 -2.21 -8.13
CA GLN A 204 -6.58 -3.39 -7.27
C GLN A 204 -7.59 -3.36 -6.11
N ASP A 205 -7.77 -2.20 -5.47
CA ASP A 205 -8.70 -2.02 -4.35
C ASP A 205 -10.18 -2.22 -4.73
N TRP A 206 -10.53 -1.87 -5.97
CA TRP A 206 -11.89 -2.08 -6.50
C TRP A 206 -12.23 -3.54 -6.78
N ILE A 207 -11.24 -4.35 -7.15
CA ILE A 207 -11.42 -5.72 -7.62
C ILE A 207 -11.18 -6.75 -6.51
N TYR A 208 -10.15 -6.56 -5.68
CA TYR A 208 -9.72 -7.55 -4.69
C TYR A 208 -9.91 -7.03 -3.28
N GLU A 209 -10.16 -7.94 -2.34
CA GLU A 209 -10.36 -7.61 -0.92
C GLU A 209 -9.42 -8.44 -0.05
N GLY A 210 -9.11 -7.93 1.15
CA GLY A 210 -8.32 -8.63 2.18
C GLY A 210 -9.21 -9.34 3.20
N LEU A 211 -8.58 -10.12 4.09
CA LEU A 211 -9.27 -10.78 5.21
C LEU A 211 -9.90 -9.76 6.16
N VAL A 212 -9.18 -8.67 6.40
CA VAL A 212 -9.55 -7.56 7.28
C VAL A 212 -9.38 -6.24 6.52
N SER A 213 -9.95 -5.16 7.04
CA SER A 213 -9.88 -3.82 6.46
C SER A 213 -9.41 -2.79 7.47
N TYR A 214 -8.76 -1.74 6.96
CA TYR A 214 -8.34 -0.60 7.77
C TYR A 214 -9.54 0.35 7.95
N GLY A 215 -10.09 0.36 9.16
CA GLY A 215 -11.21 1.16 9.58
C GLY A 215 -10.84 2.60 9.94
N GLN A 216 -11.77 3.29 10.60
CA GLN A 216 -11.56 4.64 11.06
C GLN A 216 -10.59 4.64 12.25
N ASP A 217 -9.78 5.69 12.38
CA ASP A 217 -8.88 5.91 13.53
C ASP A 217 -7.91 4.75 13.84
N GLY A 218 -7.60 3.92 12.84
CA GLY A 218 -6.67 2.80 12.97
C GLY A 218 -7.29 1.47 13.41
N GLU A 219 -8.60 1.42 13.59
CA GLU A 219 -9.29 0.17 13.94
C GLU A 219 -9.20 -0.84 12.79
N ILE A 220 -8.85 -2.09 13.11
CA ILE A 220 -8.88 -3.19 12.13
C ILE A 220 -10.26 -3.83 12.21
N VAL A 221 -10.99 -3.84 11.08
CA VAL A 221 -12.39 -4.29 11.01
C VAL A 221 -12.56 -5.52 10.11
N PRO A 222 -13.61 -6.33 10.33
CA PRO A 222 -13.94 -7.47 9.46
C PRO A 222 -14.12 -7.11 7.99
N ALA A 223 -13.63 -7.97 7.10
CA ALA A 223 -13.85 -7.91 5.65
C ALA A 223 -14.27 -9.29 5.12
N LEU A 224 -13.39 -9.98 4.39
CA LEU A 224 -13.62 -11.37 3.96
C LEU A 224 -13.59 -12.36 5.13
N ALA A 225 -12.89 -12.04 6.22
CA ALA A 225 -13.06 -12.69 7.51
C ALA A 225 -14.09 -11.91 8.35
N THR A 226 -14.98 -12.65 9.02
CA THR A 226 -16.01 -12.09 9.92
C THR A 226 -15.49 -11.86 11.34
N SER A 227 -14.51 -12.65 11.77
CA SER A 227 -13.81 -12.53 13.05
C SER A 227 -12.44 -13.21 12.98
N TRP A 228 -11.57 -12.91 13.95
CA TRP A 228 -10.29 -13.58 14.12
C TRP A 228 -9.88 -13.66 15.59
N GLU A 229 -9.02 -14.61 15.91
CA GLU A 229 -8.33 -14.72 17.20
C GLU A 229 -6.83 -14.81 16.95
N VAL A 230 -6.03 -14.06 17.71
CA VAL A 230 -4.55 -14.12 17.65
C VAL A 230 -4.02 -14.57 19.00
N ASN A 231 -3.37 -15.73 19.01
CA ASN A 231 -2.85 -16.36 20.22
C ASN A 231 -1.33 -16.62 20.09
N PRO A 232 -0.57 -16.69 21.19
CA PRO A 232 0.82 -17.14 21.13
C PRO A 232 0.94 -18.57 20.58
N SER A 233 1.91 -18.81 19.69
CA SER A 233 2.30 -20.15 19.25
C SER A 233 3.24 -20.80 20.29
N THR A 234 3.21 -22.12 20.40
CA THR A 234 4.17 -22.89 21.21
C THR A 234 5.61 -22.74 20.72
N ASP A 235 5.80 -22.35 19.46
CA ASP A 235 7.11 -22.20 18.83
C ASP A 235 7.65 -20.75 18.92
N GLY A 236 7.04 -19.91 19.75
CA GLY A 236 7.49 -18.53 20.00
C GLY A 236 6.95 -17.49 19.03
N GLY A 237 6.11 -17.86 18.05
CA GLY A 237 5.37 -16.94 17.19
C GLY A 237 3.93 -16.70 17.64
N GLN A 238 3.03 -16.50 16.68
CA GLN A 238 1.59 -16.32 16.88
C GLN A 238 0.80 -17.24 15.94
N ILE A 239 -0.39 -17.66 16.38
CA ILE A 239 -1.41 -18.34 15.58
C ILE A 239 -2.58 -17.38 15.44
N ALA A 240 -2.90 -16.99 14.21
CA ALA A 240 -4.05 -16.16 13.87
C ALA A 240 -5.10 -17.02 13.13
N THR A 241 -6.24 -17.25 13.78
CA THR A 241 -7.35 -18.03 13.23
C THR A 241 -8.45 -17.10 12.75
N PHE A 242 -8.78 -17.16 11.45
CA PHE A 242 -9.79 -16.32 10.79
C PHE A 242 -11.02 -17.14 10.44
N GLN A 243 -12.20 -16.66 10.84
CA GLN A 243 -13.49 -17.18 10.37
C GLN A 243 -13.88 -16.47 9.10
N LEU A 244 -13.88 -17.18 7.97
CA LEU A 244 -14.20 -16.63 6.65
C LEU A 244 -15.71 -16.42 6.49
N ARG A 245 -16.08 -15.40 5.72
CA ARG A 245 -17.47 -15.08 5.42
C ARG A 245 -18.04 -16.13 4.46
N GLU A 246 -19.16 -16.73 4.84
CA GLU A 246 -19.88 -17.65 3.99
C GLU A 246 -20.56 -16.93 2.81
N ASN A 247 -20.76 -17.66 1.71
CA ASN A 247 -21.48 -17.21 0.51
C ASN A 247 -20.85 -16.01 -0.22
N VAL A 248 -19.57 -15.72 0.02
CA VAL A 248 -18.83 -14.78 -0.82
C VAL A 248 -18.49 -15.44 -2.14
N LEU A 249 -18.76 -14.74 -3.24
CA LEU A 249 -18.43 -15.17 -4.59
C LEU A 249 -17.39 -14.24 -5.20
N PHE A 250 -16.47 -14.81 -5.96
CA PHE A 250 -15.67 -14.07 -6.92
C PHE A 250 -16.53 -13.58 -8.10
N HIS A 251 -16.00 -12.67 -8.91
CA HIS A 251 -16.68 -12.09 -10.07
C HIS A 251 -17.07 -13.09 -11.18
N ASP A 252 -16.53 -14.30 -11.13
CA ASP A 252 -16.83 -15.43 -12.03
C ASP A 252 -17.87 -16.40 -11.44
N GLY A 253 -18.35 -16.15 -10.22
CA GLY A 253 -19.31 -16.98 -9.51
C GLY A 253 -18.69 -18.13 -8.71
N THR A 254 -17.37 -18.32 -8.73
CA THR A 254 -16.70 -19.29 -7.86
C THR A 254 -16.76 -18.83 -6.39
N PRO A 255 -16.86 -19.76 -5.43
CA PRO A 255 -16.90 -19.39 -4.01
C PRO A 255 -15.52 -18.96 -3.50
N PHE A 256 -15.49 -17.92 -2.67
CA PHE A 256 -14.35 -17.61 -1.83
C PHE A 256 -14.40 -18.50 -0.58
N ASN A 257 -13.32 -19.25 -0.34
CA ASN A 257 -13.16 -20.15 0.80
C ASN A 257 -11.68 -20.26 1.18
N CYS A 258 -11.38 -21.08 2.19
CA CYS A 258 -10.02 -21.23 2.68
C CYS A 258 -9.04 -21.76 1.61
N SER A 259 -9.46 -22.70 0.75
CA SER A 259 -8.60 -23.21 -0.33
C SER A 259 -8.19 -22.12 -1.30
N ALA A 260 -9.11 -21.21 -1.66
CA ALA A 260 -8.78 -20.06 -2.50
C ALA A 260 -7.83 -19.08 -1.77
N ALA A 261 -8.00 -18.90 -0.46
CA ALA A 261 -7.10 -18.07 0.34
C ALA A 261 -5.68 -18.65 0.42
N VAL A 262 -5.56 -19.96 0.67
CA VAL A 262 -4.29 -20.71 0.68
C VAL A 262 -3.59 -20.63 -0.67
N LEU A 263 -4.31 -20.84 -1.78
CA LEU A 263 -3.76 -20.68 -3.13
C LEU A 263 -3.06 -19.31 -3.32
N ASN A 264 -3.72 -18.23 -2.91
CA ASN A 264 -3.13 -16.90 -3.04
C ASN A 264 -1.92 -16.70 -2.12
N LEU A 265 -1.96 -17.24 -0.90
CA LEU A 265 -0.83 -17.22 0.05
C LEU A 265 0.38 -17.98 -0.50
N ASP A 266 0.16 -19.17 -1.05
CA ASP A 266 1.18 -20.00 -1.68
C ASP A 266 1.90 -19.22 -2.79
N HIS A 267 1.14 -18.55 -3.67
CA HIS A 267 1.71 -17.75 -4.75
C HIS A 267 2.43 -16.49 -4.26
N VAL A 268 1.90 -15.75 -3.28
CA VAL A 268 2.52 -14.51 -2.77
C VAL A 268 3.80 -14.80 -1.98
N LEU A 269 3.86 -15.95 -1.29
CA LEU A 269 4.95 -16.30 -0.37
C LEU A 269 5.89 -17.38 -0.92
N SER A 270 5.73 -17.74 -2.20
CA SER A 270 6.58 -18.74 -2.87
C SER A 270 8.05 -18.30 -2.89
N ASP A 271 8.97 -19.28 -2.95
CA ASP A 271 10.40 -19.01 -2.91
C ASP A 271 10.88 -18.19 -4.10
N VAL A 272 10.18 -18.29 -5.22
CA VAL A 272 10.46 -17.55 -6.45
C VAL A 272 10.14 -16.06 -6.30
N VAL A 273 9.08 -15.68 -5.59
CA VAL A 273 8.60 -14.29 -5.58
C VAL A 273 8.69 -13.58 -4.25
N LYS A 274 8.86 -14.30 -3.13
CA LYS A 274 8.94 -13.70 -1.79
C LYS A 274 10.04 -12.64 -1.63
N GLN A 275 11.07 -12.66 -2.49
CA GLN A 275 12.09 -11.60 -2.53
C GLN A 275 11.53 -10.24 -3.01
N ARG A 276 10.50 -10.24 -3.87
CA ARG A 276 9.81 -9.03 -4.33
C ARG A 276 8.88 -8.43 -3.25
N HIS A 277 8.55 -9.22 -2.24
CA HIS A 277 7.67 -8.84 -1.13
C HIS A 277 8.44 -8.57 0.17
N GLN A 278 9.76 -8.36 0.13
CA GLN A 278 10.55 -8.17 1.36
C GLN A 278 10.17 -6.94 2.19
N TRP A 279 9.51 -5.94 1.62
CA TRP A 279 9.01 -4.80 2.40
C TRP A 279 7.72 -5.16 3.19
N PHE A 280 7.01 -6.21 2.79
CA PHE A 280 5.82 -6.72 3.48
C PHE A 280 6.25 -7.61 4.64
N GLY A 281 6.25 -7.06 5.85
CA GLY A 281 6.71 -7.71 7.07
C GLY A 281 5.99 -9.04 7.34
N ALA A 282 4.68 -9.11 7.18
CA ALA A 282 3.91 -10.35 7.37
C ALA A 282 4.47 -11.50 6.51
N GLY A 283 4.90 -11.23 5.27
CA GLY A 283 5.52 -12.25 4.41
C GLY A 283 6.87 -12.78 4.90
N LYS A 284 7.60 -12.01 5.74
CA LYS A 284 8.83 -12.49 6.40
C LYS A 284 8.54 -13.34 7.63
N HIS A 285 7.41 -13.09 8.31
CA HIS A 285 7.08 -13.72 9.58
C HIS A 285 6.19 -14.94 9.42
N LEU A 286 5.28 -14.96 8.44
CA LEU A 286 4.41 -16.10 8.17
C LEU A 286 5.23 -17.33 7.76
N LYS A 287 5.00 -18.45 8.46
CA LYS A 287 5.66 -19.74 8.21
C LYS A 287 4.71 -20.85 7.80
N SER A 288 3.41 -20.72 8.10
CA SER A 288 2.39 -21.68 7.67
C SER A 288 1.02 -21.01 7.51
N TRP A 289 0.22 -21.56 6.60
CA TRP A 289 -1.18 -21.18 6.39
C TRP A 289 -1.97 -22.43 6.02
N THR A 290 -2.99 -22.74 6.81
CA THR A 290 -3.72 -24.01 6.69
C THR A 290 -5.22 -23.80 6.83
N CYS A 291 -5.97 -24.78 6.36
CA CYS A 291 -7.43 -24.78 6.44
C CYS A 291 -7.92 -25.75 7.51
N ASN A 292 -8.85 -25.29 8.34
CA ASN A 292 -9.66 -26.15 9.19
C ASN A 292 -11.09 -26.20 8.61
N GLY A 293 -11.25 -27.00 7.56
CA GLY A 293 -12.46 -26.96 6.73
C GLY A 293 -12.48 -25.74 5.80
N GLU A 294 -13.63 -25.47 5.18
CA GLU A 294 -13.72 -24.47 4.11
C GLU A 294 -13.78 -23.02 4.60
N SER A 295 -14.23 -22.80 5.85
CA SER A 295 -14.56 -21.46 6.38
C SER A 295 -13.59 -20.99 7.47
N GLU A 296 -12.49 -21.70 7.72
CA GLU A 296 -11.50 -21.31 8.72
C GLU A 296 -10.09 -21.35 8.11
N LEU A 297 -9.43 -20.19 8.12
CA LEU A 297 -8.04 -20.03 7.71
C LEU A 297 -7.18 -19.79 8.95
N VAL A 298 -6.12 -20.58 9.11
CA VAL A 298 -5.17 -20.46 10.22
C VAL A 298 -3.83 -20.03 9.67
N LEU A 299 -3.33 -18.89 10.12
CA LEU A 299 -1.99 -18.38 9.82
C LEU A 299 -1.07 -18.54 11.02
N GLU A 300 0.18 -18.95 10.81
CA GLU A 300 1.17 -19.03 11.87
C GLU A 300 2.42 -18.23 11.53
N THR A 301 2.93 -17.47 12.50
CA THR A 301 4.20 -16.75 12.38
C THR A 301 5.34 -17.50 13.06
N SER A 302 6.56 -17.28 12.57
CA SER A 302 7.81 -17.81 13.14
C SER A 302 8.31 -17.03 14.36
N SER A 303 7.80 -15.82 14.57
CA SER A 303 8.13 -14.96 15.71
C SER A 303 6.99 -13.96 15.96
N PRO A 304 6.97 -13.27 17.11
CA PRO A 304 5.95 -12.27 17.39
C PRO A 304 6.00 -11.15 16.35
N PHE A 305 4.83 -10.74 15.87
CA PHE A 305 4.69 -9.69 14.87
C PHE A 305 3.37 -8.94 15.06
N TYR A 306 3.35 -7.92 15.92
CA TYR A 306 2.13 -7.14 16.18
C TYR A 306 1.45 -6.54 14.93
N PRO A 307 2.18 -6.15 13.86
CA PRO A 307 1.56 -5.56 12.68
C PRO A 307 0.82 -6.57 11.81
N LEU A 308 0.79 -7.87 12.14
CA LEU A 308 0.23 -8.92 11.29
C LEU A 308 -1.13 -8.53 10.71
N LEU A 309 -2.10 -8.20 11.57
CA LEU A 309 -3.45 -7.83 11.13
C LEU A 309 -3.47 -6.55 10.31
N GLN A 310 -2.61 -5.58 10.66
CA GLN A 310 -2.56 -4.29 9.99
C GLN A 310 -2.01 -4.44 8.56
N GLU A 311 -0.95 -5.21 8.38
CA GLU A 311 -0.40 -5.44 7.04
C GLU A 311 -1.34 -6.28 6.16
N LEU A 312 -2.16 -7.15 6.76
CA LEU A 312 -3.24 -7.84 6.04
C LEU A 312 -4.36 -6.91 5.54
N THR A 313 -4.36 -5.62 5.94
CA THR A 313 -5.27 -4.60 5.38
C THR A 313 -4.76 -3.95 4.09
N TYR A 314 -3.48 -4.14 3.74
CA TYR A 314 -2.88 -3.50 2.58
C TYR A 314 -3.61 -3.90 1.29
N ILE A 315 -3.57 -3.00 0.30
CA ILE A 315 -4.16 -3.25 -1.02
C ILE A 315 -3.45 -4.40 -1.76
N ARG A 316 -2.16 -4.61 -1.44
CA ARG A 316 -1.28 -5.63 -2.00
C ARG A 316 -0.12 -5.91 -1.02
N PRO A 317 0.56 -7.06 -1.11
CA PRO A 317 0.37 -8.12 -2.11
C PRO A 317 -0.72 -9.14 -1.73
N LEU A 318 -1.20 -9.16 -0.50
CA LEU A 318 -2.04 -10.24 -0.01
C LEU A 318 -3.54 -9.89 -0.06
N ARG A 319 -4.08 -9.87 -1.28
CA ARG A 319 -5.52 -9.89 -1.56
C ARG A 319 -5.86 -11.03 -2.51
N PHE A 320 -7.12 -11.43 -2.55
CA PHE A 320 -7.49 -12.72 -3.14
C PHE A 320 -8.05 -12.60 -4.56
N ALA A 321 -7.37 -13.23 -5.51
CA ALA A 321 -7.89 -13.55 -6.83
C ALA A 321 -8.61 -14.90 -6.84
N SER A 322 -9.58 -15.05 -7.76
CA SER A 322 -10.26 -16.33 -8.00
C SER A 322 -9.26 -17.41 -8.40
N PRO A 323 -9.43 -18.67 -7.98
CA PRO A 323 -8.67 -19.79 -8.51
C PRO A 323 -8.70 -19.84 -10.05
N SER A 324 -9.81 -19.45 -10.70
CA SER A 324 -9.90 -19.45 -12.16
C SER A 324 -8.94 -18.46 -12.85
N ALA A 325 -8.40 -17.49 -12.11
CA ALA A 325 -7.41 -16.56 -12.63
C ALA A 325 -6.02 -17.22 -12.74
N PHE A 326 -5.75 -18.31 -12.01
CA PHE A 326 -4.45 -18.99 -11.99
C PHE A 326 -4.39 -20.12 -13.02
N ALA A 327 -3.18 -20.42 -13.52
CA ALA A 327 -2.97 -21.60 -14.34
C ALA A 327 -3.30 -22.86 -13.52
N GLU A 328 -4.07 -23.79 -14.09
CA GLU A 328 -4.47 -25.03 -13.38
C GLU A 328 -5.35 -24.84 -12.14
N GLY A 329 -5.87 -23.63 -11.91
CA GLY A 329 -6.88 -23.41 -10.87
C GLY A 329 -6.33 -23.59 -9.45
N LEU A 330 -7.02 -24.42 -8.65
CA LEU A 330 -6.58 -24.75 -7.29
C LEU A 330 -5.32 -25.61 -7.25
N ASP A 331 -4.98 -26.29 -8.35
CA ASP A 331 -3.79 -27.14 -8.47
C ASP A 331 -2.57 -26.35 -8.99
N SER A 332 -2.70 -25.02 -9.15
CA SER A 332 -1.62 -24.14 -9.61
C SER A 332 -0.37 -24.27 -8.75
N ASP A 333 0.76 -24.57 -9.38
CA ASP A 333 2.06 -24.59 -8.73
C ASP A 333 2.56 -23.16 -8.45
N PRO A 334 2.84 -22.79 -7.19
CA PRO A 334 3.23 -21.43 -6.82
C PRO A 334 4.61 -21.00 -7.31
N ASP A 335 5.48 -21.93 -7.69
CA ASP A 335 6.83 -21.66 -8.20
C ASP A 335 6.85 -21.68 -9.74
N LEU A 336 6.10 -22.57 -10.38
CA LEU A 336 6.06 -22.73 -11.85
C LEU A 336 4.99 -21.86 -12.53
N HIS A 337 3.90 -21.54 -11.85
CA HIS A 337 2.77 -20.79 -12.40
C HIS A 337 2.61 -19.42 -11.73
N ASN A 338 3.72 -18.82 -11.30
CA ASN A 338 3.69 -17.47 -10.73
C ASN A 338 3.68 -16.38 -11.80
N SER A 339 3.13 -15.23 -11.43
CA SER A 339 3.06 -14.04 -12.29
C SER A 339 4.33 -13.19 -12.23
N CYS A 340 5.32 -13.53 -11.41
CA CYS A 340 6.57 -12.80 -11.31
C CYS A 340 7.77 -13.76 -11.50
N GLU A 341 8.70 -13.43 -12.39
CA GLU A 341 10.06 -13.97 -12.24
C GLU A 341 10.79 -13.27 -11.09
N SER A 342 11.73 -13.99 -10.49
CA SER A 342 12.63 -13.48 -9.46
C SER A 342 13.61 -12.45 -10.04
N GLY A 343 13.88 -11.38 -9.29
CA GLY A 343 15.17 -10.67 -9.40
C GLY A 343 15.23 -9.34 -10.14
N ASP A 344 14.14 -8.75 -10.63
CA ASP A 344 14.20 -7.38 -11.17
C ASP A 344 12.99 -6.53 -10.75
N PHE A 345 13.25 -5.32 -10.25
CA PHE A 345 12.21 -4.30 -10.05
C PHE A 345 11.81 -3.74 -11.42
N GLY A 346 11.06 -4.53 -12.20
CA GLY A 346 10.48 -4.11 -13.49
C GLY A 346 10.64 -5.08 -14.67
N SER A 347 10.86 -6.38 -14.45
CA SER A 347 11.01 -7.34 -15.56
C SER A 347 9.69 -7.94 -16.05
N LYS A 348 9.58 -8.01 -17.39
CA LYS A 348 8.81 -8.87 -18.33
C LYS A 348 7.37 -9.32 -18.02
N TRP A 349 7.01 -9.55 -16.77
CA TRP A 349 5.74 -10.16 -16.33
C TRP A 349 4.75 -9.14 -15.75
N ASP A 350 5.12 -7.86 -15.82
CA ASP A 350 4.31 -6.71 -15.43
C ASP A 350 3.25 -6.34 -16.51
N ARG A 351 3.09 -7.17 -17.55
CA ARG A 351 2.10 -7.02 -18.63
C ARG A 351 1.43 -8.38 -18.91
N LEU A 352 0.10 -8.41 -18.84
CA LEU A 352 -0.74 -9.61 -19.08
C LEU A 352 -0.56 -10.22 -20.49
N GLU A 353 0.04 -9.49 -21.43
CA GLU A 353 0.01 -9.80 -22.86
C GLU A 353 1.17 -10.70 -23.32
N ASP A 354 2.28 -10.74 -22.59
CA ASP A 354 3.52 -11.35 -23.11
C ASP A 354 3.74 -12.81 -22.68
N ASP A 355 3.05 -13.33 -21.66
CA ASP A 355 3.08 -14.77 -21.34
C ASP A 355 1.85 -15.22 -20.51
N VAL A 356 0.72 -15.38 -21.19
CA VAL A 356 -0.56 -15.95 -20.68
C VAL A 356 -0.44 -17.42 -20.20
N LYS A 357 0.78 -17.92 -19.97
CA LYS A 357 1.05 -19.29 -19.53
C LYS A 357 1.42 -19.40 -18.04
N HIS A 358 1.79 -18.29 -17.39
CA HIS A 358 2.22 -18.29 -15.99
C HIS A 358 1.58 -17.11 -15.21
N GLY A 359 1.03 -17.38 -14.02
CA GLY A 359 0.47 -16.34 -13.14
C GLY A 359 -1.06 -16.16 -13.19
N THR A 360 -1.52 -14.97 -12.77
CA THR A 360 -2.93 -14.59 -12.86
C THR A 360 -3.25 -13.95 -14.21
N PHE A 361 -4.17 -14.52 -14.99
CA PHE A 361 -4.46 -14.06 -16.37
C PHE A 361 -5.65 -13.14 -16.50
N SER A 362 -6.43 -12.94 -15.42
CA SER A 362 -7.62 -12.12 -15.47
C SER A 362 -7.90 -11.49 -14.11
N PRO A 363 -8.28 -10.21 -14.08
CA PRO A 363 -8.59 -9.53 -12.83
C PRO A 363 -9.97 -9.92 -12.29
N ILE A 364 -10.00 -11.02 -11.55
CA ILE A 364 -11.19 -11.65 -10.98
C ILE A 364 -11.00 -11.70 -9.47
N GLY A 365 -11.72 -10.85 -8.74
CA GLY A 365 -11.69 -10.80 -7.28
C GLY A 365 -13.10 -10.88 -6.69
N THR A 366 -13.24 -10.53 -5.42
CA THR A 366 -14.52 -10.51 -4.68
C THR A 366 -15.15 -9.12 -4.59
N GLY A 367 -14.42 -8.09 -5.03
CA GLY A 367 -14.71 -6.68 -4.80
C GLY A 367 -15.97 -6.15 -5.49
N ALA A 368 -16.26 -4.89 -5.21
CA ALA A 368 -17.48 -4.21 -5.66
C ALA A 368 -17.52 -3.95 -7.18
N PHE A 369 -16.37 -3.95 -7.85
CA PHE A 369 -16.27 -3.73 -9.29
C PHE A 369 -15.56 -4.89 -9.99
N LYS A 370 -16.15 -5.31 -11.11
CA LYS A 370 -15.62 -6.32 -12.02
C LYS A 370 -14.99 -5.64 -13.22
N PHE A 371 -13.79 -6.06 -13.63
CA PHE A 371 -13.19 -5.64 -14.88
C PHE A 371 -13.99 -6.17 -16.09
N VAL A 372 -14.19 -5.34 -17.11
CA VAL A 372 -14.94 -5.70 -18.34
C VAL A 372 -14.04 -5.65 -19.57
N SER A 373 -13.37 -4.52 -19.80
CA SER A 373 -12.53 -4.33 -20.98
C SER A 373 -11.51 -3.22 -20.75
N ARG A 374 -10.40 -3.29 -21.50
CA ARG A 374 -9.36 -2.25 -21.57
C ARG A 374 -9.02 -2.01 -23.04
N ASN A 375 -9.14 -0.77 -23.48
CA ASN A 375 -8.66 -0.30 -24.77
C ASN A 375 -7.37 0.48 -24.53
N VAL A 376 -6.30 0.08 -25.21
CA VAL A 376 -4.97 0.68 -25.07
C VAL A 376 -4.69 1.52 -26.31
N ALA A 377 -4.25 2.76 -26.11
CA ALA A 377 -3.85 3.66 -27.18
C ALA A 377 -2.52 3.21 -27.81
N GLU A 378 -2.17 3.78 -28.98
CA GLU A 378 -0.94 3.43 -29.70
C GLU A 378 0.34 3.73 -28.90
N ASP A 379 0.29 4.67 -27.96
CA ASP A 379 1.41 5.04 -27.08
C ASP A 379 1.51 4.16 -25.81
N GLY A 380 0.63 3.17 -25.66
CA GLY A 380 0.58 2.26 -24.52
C GLY A 380 -0.20 2.78 -23.31
N SER A 381 -0.80 3.98 -23.39
CA SER A 381 -1.71 4.51 -22.37
C SER A 381 -3.10 3.88 -22.47
N ASP A 382 -3.90 4.00 -21.41
CA ASP A 382 -5.28 3.51 -21.43
C ASP A 382 -6.22 4.55 -22.06
N ASP A 383 -6.81 4.21 -23.20
CA ASP A 383 -7.84 5.03 -23.87
C ASP A 383 -9.19 4.91 -23.15
N GLU A 384 -9.58 3.66 -22.83
CA GLU A 384 -10.78 3.38 -22.04
C GLU A 384 -10.58 2.11 -21.20
N VAL A 385 -10.91 2.17 -19.91
CA VAL A 385 -11.07 0.98 -19.07
C VAL A 385 -12.49 0.94 -18.53
N VAL A 386 -13.16 -0.20 -18.74
CA VAL A 386 -14.54 -0.40 -18.33
C VAL A 386 -14.57 -1.36 -17.14
N PHE A 387 -15.19 -0.91 -16.06
CA PHE A 387 -15.58 -1.74 -14.94
C PHE A 387 -17.11 -1.85 -14.90
N ALA A 388 -17.64 -2.94 -14.35
CA ALA A 388 -19.05 -3.10 -14.06
C ALA A 388 -19.25 -3.29 -12.56
N GLY A 389 -20.37 -2.82 -12.02
CA GLY A 389 -20.73 -3.13 -10.64
C GLY A 389 -20.95 -4.63 -10.46
N ASN A 390 -20.41 -5.21 -9.39
CA ASN A 390 -20.62 -6.62 -9.06
C ASN A 390 -22.03 -6.81 -8.47
N GLU A 391 -22.95 -7.37 -9.28
CA GLU A 391 -24.34 -7.58 -8.86
C GLU A 391 -24.50 -8.63 -7.74
N GLN A 392 -23.49 -9.49 -7.55
CA GLN A 392 -23.43 -10.50 -6.50
C GLN A 392 -22.47 -10.10 -5.37
N TYR A 393 -22.11 -8.82 -5.28
CA TYR A 393 -21.22 -8.33 -4.24
C TYR A 393 -21.77 -8.63 -2.85
N TRP A 394 -20.93 -9.19 -2.00
CA TRP A 394 -21.32 -9.62 -0.65
C TRP A 394 -21.52 -8.44 0.31
N GLY A 395 -20.96 -7.27 0.01
CA GLY A 395 -21.11 -6.05 0.78
C GLY A 395 -22.48 -5.38 0.62
N GLN A 396 -22.88 -4.58 1.62
CA GLN A 396 -24.22 -3.96 1.67
C GLN A 396 -24.41 -2.78 0.69
N ASN A 397 -23.33 -2.29 0.07
CA ASN A 397 -23.33 -1.09 -0.77
C ASN A 397 -23.48 -1.45 -2.25
N ARG A 398 -24.57 -0.98 -2.88
CA ARG A 398 -24.77 -1.15 -4.32
C ARG A 398 -23.83 -0.23 -5.09
N ALA A 399 -22.83 -0.82 -5.73
CA ALA A 399 -21.92 -0.14 -6.63
C ALA A 399 -22.64 0.60 -7.77
N LEU A 400 -21.98 1.61 -8.34
CA LEU A 400 -22.32 2.12 -9.65
C LEU A 400 -22.35 0.95 -10.64
N LYS A 401 -23.36 0.94 -11.53
CA LYS A 401 -23.59 -0.21 -12.41
C LYS A 401 -22.48 -0.43 -13.43
N ARG A 402 -21.82 0.64 -13.87
CA ARG A 402 -20.78 0.67 -14.89
C ARG A 402 -19.99 1.94 -14.75
#